data_AF-A0A8X6JLP5-F1
#
_entry.id   AF-A0A8X6JLP5-F1
#
_cell.length_a   1.000
_cell.length_b   1.000
_cell.length_c   1.000
_cell.angle_alpha   90.00
_cell.angle_beta   90.00
_cell.angle_gamma   90.00
#
_symmetry.space_group_name_H-M   'P 1'
#
loop_
_entity.id
_entity.type
_entity.pdbx_description
1 polymer ?
#
loop_
_entity_poly.entity_id
_entity_poly.type
_entity_poly.pdbx_seq_one_letter_code
_entity_poly.pdbx_strand_id
1 'polypeptide(L)'
;MSDINDTAQLTIFIRSVDGQMNITEEFLELVSLKGTTTRRDIKDAVTNCAQSRQIDLKNLVGIAIDEAPSMVGKSVGAVTLIFIHIKALGNSSNDF
;
A
#
# COMPACT_ATOMS: atom_id res chain seq x y z
N MET A 1 -24.51 26.01 5.91
CA MET A 1 -24.20 25.10 4.80
C MET A 1 -23.30 24.03 5.40
N SER A 2 -23.82 22.85 5.67
CA SER A 2 -23.10 21.85 6.47
C SER A 2 -21.92 21.31 5.68
N ASP A 3 -20.70 21.50 6.22
CA ASP A 3 -19.49 20.80 5.80
C ASP A 3 -19.73 19.29 6.01
N ILE A 4 -20.19 18.62 4.95
CA ILE A 4 -20.04 17.17 4.84
C ILE A 4 -18.54 16.94 4.76
N ASN A 5 -17.98 16.37 5.82
CA ASN A 5 -16.56 16.12 6.02
C ASN A 5 -16.08 15.11 4.96
N ASP A 6 -15.73 15.59 3.76
CA ASP A 6 -15.29 14.79 2.61
C ASP A 6 -13.97 14.08 2.97
N THR A 7 -14.10 12.91 3.59
CA THR A 7 -13.00 12.11 4.10
C THR A 7 -12.77 10.99 3.11
N ALA A 8 -11.68 11.08 2.36
CA ALA A 8 -11.28 9.99 1.49
C ALA A 8 -11.00 8.73 2.32
N GLN A 9 -11.34 7.57 1.75
CA GLN A 9 -11.09 6.27 2.38
C GLN A 9 -10.20 5.44 1.47
N LEU A 10 -9.25 4.73 2.07
CA LEU A 10 -8.36 3.79 1.41
C LEU A 10 -8.66 2.38 1.92
N THR A 11 -9.09 1.51 1.04
CA THR A 11 -9.28 0.09 1.34
C THR A 11 -8.03 -0.69 0.95
N ILE A 12 -7.49 -1.48 1.88
CA ILE A 12 -6.28 -2.27 1.68
C ILE A 12 -6.66 -3.75 1.69
N PHE A 13 -6.28 -4.45 0.62
CA PHE A 13 -6.42 -5.90 0.47
C PHE A 13 -5.04 -6.53 0.29
N ILE A 14 -4.89 -7.79 0.73
CA ILE A 14 -3.77 -8.64 0.37
C ILE A 14 -4.25 -9.73 -0.57
N ARG A 15 -3.48 -9.98 -1.62
CA ARG A 15 -3.70 -11.08 -2.54
C ARG A 15 -2.49 -12.00 -2.51
N SER A 16 -2.69 -13.25 -2.14
CA SER A 16 -1.64 -14.27 -2.11
C SER A 16 -1.96 -15.40 -3.09
N VAL A 17 -0.90 -16.08 -3.52
CA VAL A 17 -0.98 -17.28 -4.35
C VAL A 17 -0.29 -18.41 -3.59
N ASP A 18 -0.97 -19.53 -3.38
CA ASP A 18 -0.38 -20.68 -2.71
C ASP A 18 0.39 -21.61 -3.67
N GLY A 19 1.01 -22.66 -3.12
CA GLY A 19 1.77 -23.64 -3.91
C GLY A 19 0.94 -24.46 -4.91
N GLN A 20 -0.39 -24.39 -4.83
CA GLN A 20 -1.32 -25.03 -5.76
C GLN A 20 -1.89 -24.03 -6.77
N MET A 21 -1.35 -22.81 -6.82
CA MET A 21 -1.82 -21.69 -7.65
C MET A 21 -3.24 -21.21 -7.30
N ASN A 22 -3.71 -21.48 -6.08
CA ASN A 22 -4.96 -20.88 -5.61
C ASN A 22 -4.70 -19.42 -5.25
N ILE A 23 -5.57 -18.55 -5.73
CA ILE A 23 -5.54 -17.12 -5.40
C ILE A 23 -6.49 -16.89 -4.22
N THR A 24 -5.97 -16.30 -3.15
CA THR A 24 -6.77 -15.82 -2.03
C THR A 24 -6.65 -14.31 -1.94
N GLU A 25 -7.78 -13.64 -1.69
CA GLU A 25 -7.85 -12.20 -1.45
C GLU A 25 -8.52 -11.95 -0.10
N GLU A 26 -7.85 -11.17 0.74
CA GLU A 26 -8.32 -10.87 2.09
C GLU A 26 -8.30 -9.36 2.33
N PHE A 27 -9.40 -8.86 2.91
CA PHE A 27 -9.48 -7.48 3.36
C PHE A 27 -8.61 -7.31 4.61
N LEU A 28 -7.68 -6.37 4.56
CA LEU A 28 -6.88 -6.02 5.72
C LEU A 28 -7.55 -4.89 6.50
N GLU A 29 -7.70 -3.72 5.88
CA GLU A 29 -8.05 -2.52 6.62
C GLU A 29 -8.73 -1.46 5.74
N LEU A 30 -9.61 -0.67 6.36
CA LEU A 30 -10.20 0.54 5.78
C LEU A 30 -9.66 1.75 6.52
N VAL A 31 -8.81 2.54 5.86
CA VAL A 31 -8.13 3.69 6.44
C VAL A 31 -8.81 4.98 5.99
N SER A 32 -9.21 5.82 6.94
CA SER A 32 -9.71 7.17 6.64
C SER A 32 -8.54 8.15 6.44
N LEU A 33 -8.40 8.70 5.25
CA LEU A 33 -7.43 9.74 4.89
C LEU A 33 -8.04 11.11 5.18
N LYS A 34 -7.98 11.56 6.44
CA LYS A 34 -8.55 12.84 6.86
C LYS A 34 -7.69 14.00 6.38
N GLY A 35 -8.30 14.97 5.72
CA GLY A 35 -7.69 16.25 5.34
C GLY A 35 -7.00 16.25 3.98
N THR A 36 -6.16 15.25 3.68
CA THR A 36 -5.48 15.14 2.37
C THR A 36 -5.42 13.71 1.84
N THR A 37 -5.41 13.58 0.51
CA THR A 37 -5.20 12.30 -0.21
C THR A 37 -3.91 12.40 -1.02
N THR A 38 -2.78 12.57 -0.33
CA THR A 38 -1.48 12.61 -1.01
C THR A 38 -0.89 11.22 -1.17
N ARG A 39 0.03 11.08 -2.13
CA ARG A 39 0.86 9.87 -2.29
C ARG A 39 1.60 9.43 -1.02
N ARG A 40 1.91 10.37 -0.11
CA ARG A 40 2.58 10.08 1.17
C ARG A 40 1.60 9.47 2.16
N ASP A 41 0.40 10.05 2.27
CA ASP A 41 -0.67 9.54 3.13
C ASP A 41 -1.01 8.08 2.77
N ILE A 42 -1.04 7.77 1.46
CA ILE A 42 -1.30 6.41 0.99
C ILE A 42 -0.11 5.47 1.28
N LYS A 43 1.13 5.90 1.03
CA LYS A 43 2.32 5.10 1.40
C LYS A 43 2.27 4.76 2.88
N ASP A 44 2.06 5.76 3.73
CA ASP A 44 2.14 5.61 5.18
C ASP A 44 0.99 4.72 5.69
N ALA A 45 -0.23 4.87 5.16
CA ALA A 45 -1.34 3.97 5.45
C ALA A 45 -1.00 2.51 5.11
N VAL A 46 -0.42 2.25 3.94
CA VAL A 46 -0.03 0.89 3.52
C VAL A 46 1.09 0.32 4.38
N THR A 47 2.15 1.09 4.66
CA THR A 47 3.27 0.60 5.49
C THR A 47 2.84 0.36 6.94
N ASN A 48 1.99 1.22 7.50
CA ASN A 48 1.47 1.06 8.85
C ASN A 48 0.54 -0.15 8.96
N CYS A 49 -0.31 -0.38 7.96
CA CYS A 49 -1.17 -1.57 7.89
C CYS A 49 -0.32 -2.85 7.83
N ALA A 50 0.72 -2.88 6.99
CA ALA A 50 1.62 -4.03 6.90
C ALA A 50 2.33 -4.30 8.23
N GLN A 51 2.83 -3.25 8.90
CA GLN A 51 3.48 -3.37 10.21
C GLN A 51 2.50 -3.85 11.29
N SER A 52 1.27 -3.31 11.34
CA SER A 52 0.26 -3.68 12.34
C SER A 52 -0.23 -5.12 12.16
N ARG A 53 -0.29 -5.60 10.91
CA ARG A 53 -0.68 -6.97 10.55
C ARG A 53 0.50 -7.94 10.48
N GLN A 54 1.71 -7.50 10.80
CA GLN A 54 2.95 -8.31 10.76
C GLN A 54 3.18 -8.96 9.38
N ILE A 55 2.79 -8.26 8.32
CA ILE A 55 2.96 -8.72 6.94
C ILE A 55 4.40 -8.44 6.51
N ASP A 56 5.11 -9.49 6.09
CA ASP A 56 6.45 -9.34 5.53
C ASP A 56 6.38 -8.83 4.08
N LEU A 57 6.61 -7.52 3.92
CA LEU A 57 6.63 -6.85 2.63
C LEU A 57 7.77 -7.34 1.71
N LYS A 58 8.75 -8.11 2.20
CA LYS A 58 9.81 -8.69 1.36
C LYS A 58 9.26 -9.65 0.30
N ASN A 59 8.14 -10.30 0.58
CA ASN A 59 7.48 -11.23 -0.34
C ASN A 59 6.45 -10.54 -1.24
N LEU A 60 6.35 -9.21 -1.21
CA LEU A 60 5.37 -8.48 -2.03
C LEU A 60 5.80 -8.48 -3.50
N VAL A 61 4.98 -9.12 -4.35
CA VAL A 61 5.25 -9.24 -5.79
C VAL A 61 4.59 -8.14 -6.62
N GLY A 62 3.65 -7.38 -6.07
CA GLY A 62 2.94 -6.34 -6.80
C GLY A 62 2.00 -5.51 -5.93
N ILE A 63 1.64 -4.34 -6.44
CA ILE A 63 0.65 -3.43 -5.86
C ILE A 63 -0.33 -3.08 -6.98
N ALA A 64 -1.61 -3.30 -6.74
CA ALA A 64 -2.69 -2.88 -7.62
C ALA A 64 -3.51 -1.80 -6.92
N ILE A 65 -3.72 -0.67 -7.59
CA ILE A 65 -4.55 0.43 -7.12
C ILE A 65 -5.44 0.81 -8.29
N ASP A 66 -6.74 1.01 -8.03
CA ASP A 66 -7.67 1.46 -9.05
C ASP A 66 -7.21 2.80 -9.63
N GLU A 67 -7.36 2.98 -10.94
CA GLU A 67 -6.64 3.93 -11.79
C GLU A 67 -7.05 5.40 -11.54
N ALA A 68 -6.71 5.95 -10.38
CA ALA A 68 -6.72 7.39 -10.15
C ALA A 68 -5.41 8.01 -10.69
N PRO A 69 -5.45 9.09 -11.49
CA PRO A 69 -4.27 9.73 -12.08
C PRO A 69 -3.19 10.16 -11.07
N SER A 70 -3.53 10.37 -9.80
CA SER A 70 -2.60 10.65 -8.70
C SER A 70 -1.73 9.45 -8.28
N MET A 71 -2.07 8.24 -8.75
CA MET A 71 -1.48 6.97 -8.34
C MET A 71 -0.50 6.41 -9.38
N VAL A 72 -0.73 6.69 -10.67
CA VAL A 72 0.08 6.22 -11.80
C VAL A 72 0.92 7.38 -12.34
N GLY A 73 2.01 7.70 -11.64
CA GLY A 73 3.03 8.63 -12.12
C GLY A 73 4.38 7.93 -12.17
N LYS A 74 4.96 7.77 -13.38
CA LYS A 74 6.23 7.04 -13.68
C LYS A 74 7.41 7.35 -12.75
N SER A 75 7.40 8.49 -12.05
CA SER A 75 8.45 8.91 -11.11
C SER A 75 7.92 9.53 -9.80
N VAL A 76 6.59 9.59 -9.61
CA VAL A 76 5.97 10.42 -8.54
C VAL A 76 4.79 9.74 -7.84
N GLY A 77 4.25 8.62 -8.34
CA GLY A 77 3.06 7.96 -7.76
C GLY A 77 3.31 7.29 -6.39
N ALA A 78 2.23 7.06 -5.63
CA ALA A 78 2.28 6.36 -4.34
C ALA A 78 2.86 4.94 -4.47
N VAL A 79 2.52 4.24 -5.56
CA VAL A 79 3.05 2.91 -5.90
C VAL A 79 4.58 2.94 -5.95
N THR A 80 5.16 3.92 -6.64
CA THR A 80 6.61 4.10 -6.74
C THR A 80 7.25 4.32 -5.36
N LEU A 81 6.62 5.14 -4.50
CA LEU A 81 7.13 5.37 -3.14
C LEU A 81 7.10 4.10 -2.28
N ILE A 82 6.05 3.29 -2.40
CA ILE A 82 5.95 2.01 -1.69
C ILE A 82 7.00 1.02 -2.23
N PHE A 83 7.17 0.91 -3.55
CA PHE A 83 8.22 0.07 -4.14
C PHE A 83 9.63 0.48 -3.72
N ILE A 84 9.95 1.77 -3.65
CA ILE A 84 11.24 2.26 -3.16
C ILE A 84 11.44 1.86 -1.70
N HIS A 85 10.41 2.03 -0.87
CA HIS A 85 10.46 1.64 0.54
C HIS A 85 10.72 0.14 0.70
N ILE A 86 10.02 -0.71 -0.06
CA ILE A 86 10.20 -2.17 -0.03
C ILE A 86 11.61 -2.57 -0.49
N LYS A 87 12.14 -1.95 -1.56
CA LYS A 87 13.52 -2.21 -2.01
C LYS A 87 14.56 -1.84 -0.94
N ALA A 88 14.35 -0.75 -0.20
CA ALA A 88 15.23 -0.37 0.89
C ALA A 88 15.22 -1.41 2.03
N LEU A 89 14.09 -2.07 2.30
CA LEU A 89 13.99 -3.16 3.27
C LEU A 89 14.76 -4.42 2.83
N GLY A 90 14.82 -4.70 1.52
CA GLY A 90 15.52 -5.85 0.94
C GLY A 90 17.05 -5.70 0.85
N ASN A 91 17.57 -4.47 0.76
CA ASN A 91 19.01 -4.20 0.61
C ASN A 91 19.78 -4.11 1.94
N SER A 92 19.16 -4.48 3.07
CA SER A 92 19.78 -4.42 4.40
C SER A 92 20.48 -5.72 4.85
N SER A 93 20.57 -6.74 3.99
CA SER A 93 21.46 -7.88 4.19
C SER A 93 22.87 -7.53 3.68
N ASN A 94 23.69 -6.94 4.56
CA ASN A 94 25.14 -7.13 4.48
C ASN A 94 25.45 -8.55 4.92
N ASP A 95 25.40 -9.49 3.98
CA ASP A 95 25.98 -10.81 4.18
C ASP A 95 27.51 -10.69 4.00
N PHE A 96 28.24 -10.82 5.12
CA PHE A 96 29.65 -11.22 5.14
C PHE A 96 29.73 -12.74 5.33
#